data_AF-A0A061NIT7-F1
#
_entry.id   AF-A0A061NIT7-F1
#
_cell.length_a   1.000
_cell.length_b   1.000
_cell.length_c   1.000
_cell.angle_alpha   90.00
_cell.angle_beta   90.00
_cell.angle_gamma   90.00
#
_symmetry.space_group_name_H-M   'P 1'
#
loop_
_entity.id
_entity.type
_entity.pdbx_description
1 polymer ?
#
loop_
_entity_poly.entity_id
_entity_poly.type
_entity_poly.pdbx_seq_one_letter_code
_entity_poly.pdbx_strand_id
1 'polypeptide(L)'
;MGCTIERVSKNDWQTVSKLTDQFGHFYCLKQQHSGPTDALAKEANSLRRLDEAGVRVPPIIDESEEFLLTAWVDGGQATLQSEAFASELVKMHLHEANDFGLKEDHYIGRVEQPNGTYDSWICFFREKRILVQKQLLMRANKLSEKQIIQLNRLSDRLSDLIEEPASPRLLHGDLWSGNWVYDGEGLPYLIDPCSFYGDPPTMWR
;
A
#
# COMPACT_ATOMS: atom_id res chain seq x y z
N MET A 1 -18.32 10.21 -30.72
CA MET A 1 -18.43 9.10 -29.75
C MET A 1 -17.41 9.39 -28.68
N GLY A 2 -17.85 9.65 -27.45
CA GLY A 2 -17.01 10.23 -26.39
C GLY A 2 -16.53 9.19 -25.39
N CYS A 3 -15.48 9.54 -24.66
CA CYS A 3 -15.08 8.83 -23.44
C CYS A 3 -16.24 8.87 -22.43
N THR A 4 -16.56 7.74 -21.80
CA THR A 4 -17.52 7.69 -20.69
C THR A 4 -16.78 7.55 -19.38
N ILE A 5 -17.34 8.16 -18.32
CA ILE A 5 -16.79 8.13 -16.97
C ILE A 5 -17.86 7.61 -16.05
N GLU A 6 -17.60 6.48 -15.41
CA GLU A 6 -18.46 5.89 -14.38
C GLU A 6 -17.75 5.94 -13.03
N ARG A 7 -18.37 6.54 -12.01
CA ARG A 7 -17.79 6.57 -10.67
C ARG A 7 -17.92 5.20 -10.01
N VAL A 8 -16.80 4.62 -9.61
CA VAL A 8 -16.72 3.34 -8.88
C VAL A 8 -16.80 3.58 -7.39
N SER A 9 -16.02 4.53 -6.88
CA SER A 9 -16.01 4.89 -5.47
C SER A 9 -15.66 6.35 -5.25
N LYS A 10 -16.02 6.87 -4.09
CA LYS A 10 -15.63 8.20 -3.63
C LYS A 10 -15.54 8.20 -2.12
N ASN A 11 -14.42 8.73 -1.61
CA ASN A 11 -14.24 9.02 -0.21
C ASN A 11 -14.02 10.54 -0.04
N ASP A 12 -13.68 10.98 1.18
CA ASP A 12 -13.53 12.41 1.51
C ASP A 12 -12.36 13.12 0.79
N TRP A 13 -11.44 12.37 0.18
CA TRP A 13 -10.21 12.94 -0.41
C TRP A 13 -9.95 12.48 -1.85
N GLN A 14 -10.49 11.35 -2.29
CA GLN A 14 -10.24 10.74 -3.59
C GLN A 14 -11.54 10.23 -4.23
N THR A 15 -11.60 10.28 -5.56
CA THR A 15 -12.61 9.60 -6.38
C THR A 15 -11.92 8.58 -7.27
N VAL A 16 -12.51 7.39 -7.39
CA VAL A 16 -12.09 6.35 -8.33
C VAL A 16 -13.20 6.18 -9.37
N SER A 17 -12.83 6.24 -10.65
CA SER A 17 -13.76 6.11 -11.78
C SER A 17 -13.25 5.09 -12.79
N LYS A 18 -14.17 4.36 -13.42
CA LYS A 18 -13.93 3.56 -14.61
C LYS A 18 -14.11 4.45 -15.84
N LEU A 19 -13.08 4.57 -16.66
CA LEU A 19 -13.16 5.23 -17.96
C LEU A 19 -13.36 4.19 -19.06
N THR A 20 -14.19 4.50 -20.04
CA THR A 20 -14.27 3.73 -21.30
C THR A 20 -13.89 4.64 -22.45
N ASP A 21 -12.84 4.28 -23.19
CA ASP A 21 -12.46 5.04 -24.38
C ASP A 21 -13.39 4.74 -25.58
N GLN A 22 -13.18 5.46 -26.69
CA GLN A 22 -13.97 5.28 -27.91
C GLN A 22 -13.79 3.90 -28.58
N PHE A 23 -12.77 3.14 -28.19
CA PHE A 23 -12.47 1.80 -28.69
C PHE A 23 -13.00 0.70 -27.76
N GLY A 24 -13.59 1.08 -26.62
CA GLY A 24 -14.13 0.14 -25.63
C GLY A 24 -13.08 -0.38 -24.64
N HIS A 25 -11.88 0.22 -24.57
CA HIS A 25 -10.93 -0.13 -23.52
C HIS A 25 -11.30 0.53 -22.19
N PHE A 26 -10.99 -0.17 -21.11
CA PHE A 26 -11.31 0.26 -19.76
C PHE A 26 -10.08 0.70 -18.99
N TYR A 27 -10.22 1.78 -18.22
CA TYR A 27 -9.16 2.33 -17.37
C TYR A 27 -9.69 2.65 -15.98
N CYS A 28 -8.82 2.59 -14.98
CA CYS A 28 -9.09 3.08 -13.64
C CYS A 28 -8.44 4.47 -13.47
N LEU A 29 -9.28 5.48 -13.28
CA LEU A 29 -8.87 6.86 -13.01
C LEU A 29 -9.07 7.18 -11.54
N LYS A 30 -7.97 7.46 -10.84
CA LYS A 30 -7.99 8.02 -9.49
C LYS A 30 -7.74 9.52 -9.56
N GLN A 31 -8.56 10.30 -8.88
CA GLN A 31 -8.40 11.74 -8.79
C GLN A 31 -8.51 12.18 -7.34
N GLN A 32 -7.63 13.08 -6.94
CA GLN A 32 -7.62 13.63 -5.60
C GLN A 32 -8.28 15.01 -5.57
N HIS A 33 -9.15 15.24 -4.59
CA HIS A 33 -9.89 16.51 -4.41
C HIS A 33 -9.54 17.22 -3.11
N SER A 34 -8.86 16.53 -2.17
CA SER A 34 -8.30 17.11 -0.95
C SER A 34 -7.16 16.25 -0.41
N GLY A 35 -6.35 16.76 0.53
CA GLY A 35 -5.24 16.01 1.12
C GLY A 35 -3.85 16.35 0.53
N PRO A 36 -2.82 15.52 0.81
CA PRO A 36 -1.44 15.75 0.35
C PRO A 36 -1.31 15.62 -1.17
N THR A 37 -0.79 16.65 -1.84
CA THR A 37 -0.76 16.74 -3.31
C THR A 37 0.10 15.67 -4.00
N ASP A 38 0.96 14.98 -3.26
CA ASP A 38 1.90 13.97 -3.76
C ASP A 38 1.45 12.52 -3.48
N ALA A 39 0.27 12.31 -2.90
CA ALA A 39 -0.18 10.96 -2.53
C ALA A 39 -0.35 10.02 -3.73
N LEU A 40 -0.91 10.51 -4.85
CA LEU A 40 -1.06 9.72 -6.07
C LEU A 40 0.29 9.38 -6.72
N ALA A 41 1.24 10.32 -6.69
CA ALA A 41 2.59 10.08 -7.18
C ALA A 41 3.33 9.02 -6.34
N LYS A 42 3.12 9.03 -5.01
CA LYS A 42 3.67 8.01 -4.10
C LYS A 42 3.03 6.63 -4.28
N GLU A 43 1.73 6.58 -4.57
CA GLU A 43 1.04 5.34 -4.94
C GLU A 43 1.60 4.79 -6.26
N ALA A 44 1.81 5.64 -7.25
CA ALA A 44 2.40 5.25 -8.53
C ALA A 44 3.84 4.71 -8.37
N ASN A 45 4.67 5.36 -7.56
CA ASN A 45 6.01 4.84 -7.22
C ASN A 45 5.93 3.48 -6.51
N SER A 46 4.90 3.26 -5.71
CA SER A 46 4.68 1.97 -5.05
C SER A 46 4.27 0.88 -6.04
N LEU A 47 3.39 1.19 -7.00
CA LEU A 47 3.04 0.27 -8.08
C LEU A 47 4.28 -0.10 -8.91
N ARG A 48 5.10 0.88 -9.30
CA ARG A 48 6.36 0.62 -10.04
C ARG A 48 7.30 -0.31 -9.29
N ARG A 49 7.48 -0.09 -7.99
CA ARG A 49 8.35 -0.94 -7.17
C ARG A 49 7.86 -2.39 -7.12
N LEU A 50 6.55 -2.59 -7.04
CA LEU A 50 5.95 -3.93 -7.10
C LEU A 50 6.10 -4.56 -8.49
N ASP A 51 5.89 -3.80 -9.56
CA ASP A 51 6.10 -4.25 -10.94
C ASP A 51 7.56 -4.67 -11.20
N GLU A 52 8.52 -3.89 -10.70
CA GLU A 52 9.96 -4.21 -10.74
C GLU A 52 10.30 -5.51 -10.00
N ALA A 53 9.52 -5.88 -8.98
CA ALA A 53 9.62 -7.17 -8.29
C ALA A 53 8.88 -8.32 -9.02
N GLY A 54 8.26 -8.04 -10.17
CA GLY A 54 7.51 -9.01 -10.98
C GLY A 54 6.12 -9.33 -10.44
N VAL A 55 5.62 -8.53 -9.50
CA VAL A 55 4.29 -8.64 -8.94
C VAL A 55 3.28 -8.09 -9.94
N ARG A 56 2.20 -8.82 -10.20
CA ARG A 56 1.11 -8.28 -11.02
C ARG A 56 0.44 -7.11 -10.32
N VAL A 57 0.58 -5.93 -10.93
CA VAL A 57 -0.10 -4.70 -10.57
C VAL A 57 -0.72 -4.09 -11.84
N PRO A 58 -1.78 -3.27 -11.73
CA PRO A 58 -2.34 -2.59 -12.89
C PRO A 58 -1.28 -1.72 -13.58
N PRO A 59 -1.03 -1.90 -14.89
CA PRO A 59 -0.11 -1.04 -15.62
C PRO A 59 -0.50 0.44 -15.49
N ILE A 60 0.47 1.28 -15.18
CA ILE A 60 0.30 2.74 -15.18
C ILE A 60 0.27 3.21 -16.63
N ILE A 61 -0.80 3.92 -16.99
CA ILE A 61 -1.00 4.47 -18.33
C ILE A 61 -0.57 5.94 -18.38
N ASP A 62 -0.92 6.71 -17.35
CA ASP A 62 -0.55 8.12 -17.22
C ASP A 62 -0.67 8.56 -15.75
N GLU A 63 0.03 9.62 -15.36
CA GLU A 63 -0.01 10.16 -14.01
C GLU A 63 0.31 11.65 -13.96
N SER A 64 -0.20 12.31 -12.92
CA SER A 64 0.17 13.67 -12.55
C SER A 64 0.00 13.85 -11.04
N GLU A 65 0.23 15.06 -10.54
CA GLU A 65 -0.11 15.43 -9.16
C GLU A 65 -1.61 15.33 -8.88
N GLU A 66 -2.46 15.43 -9.90
CA GLU A 66 -3.93 15.47 -9.74
C GLU A 66 -4.61 14.13 -9.99
N PHE A 67 -3.98 13.24 -10.76
CA PHE A 67 -4.56 11.95 -11.12
C PHE A 67 -3.53 10.82 -11.28
N LEU A 68 -4.03 9.59 -11.13
CA LEU A 68 -3.34 8.37 -11.52
C LEU A 68 -4.27 7.56 -12.42
N LEU A 69 -3.81 7.23 -13.62
CA LEU A 69 -4.54 6.45 -14.60
C LEU A 69 -3.84 5.09 -14.78
N THR A 70 -4.57 4.02 -14.54
CA THR A 70 -4.08 2.64 -14.70
C THR A 70 -5.01 1.82 -15.60
N ALA A 71 -4.54 0.68 -16.08
CA ALA A 71 -5.42 -0.28 -16.75
C ALA A 71 -6.52 -0.75 -15.80
N TRP A 72 -7.74 -0.94 -16.30
CA TRP A 72 -8.80 -1.55 -15.51
C TRP A 72 -8.58 -3.05 -15.39
N VAL A 73 -8.53 -3.56 -14.15
CA VAL A 73 -8.55 -5.01 -13.89
C VAL A 73 -10.01 -5.41 -13.68
N ASP A 74 -10.52 -6.24 -14.58
CA ASP A 74 -11.94 -6.61 -14.56
C ASP A 74 -12.17 -7.66 -13.47
N GLY A 75 -12.58 -7.18 -12.28
CA GLY A 75 -12.87 -7.93 -11.05
C GLY A 75 -14.04 -8.91 -11.14
N GLY A 76 -14.07 -9.72 -12.20
CA GLY A 76 -15.12 -10.69 -12.49
C GLY A 76 -15.24 -11.78 -11.42
N GLN A 77 -16.28 -12.62 -11.56
CA GLN A 77 -16.58 -13.76 -10.69
C GLN A 77 -15.56 -14.92 -10.83
N ALA A 78 -14.27 -14.63 -10.96
CA ALA A 78 -13.26 -15.65 -10.92
C ALA A 78 -13.14 -16.19 -9.48
N THR A 79 -13.04 -17.52 -9.37
CA THR A 79 -12.71 -18.15 -8.10
C THR A 79 -11.26 -17.83 -7.78
N LEU A 80 -10.97 -17.41 -6.54
CA LEU A 80 -9.62 -17.20 -6.02
C LEU A 80 -8.72 -18.38 -6.43
N GLN A 81 -7.73 -18.10 -7.27
CA GLN A 81 -6.60 -19.01 -7.47
C GLN A 81 -5.58 -18.74 -6.36
N SER A 82 -5.76 -19.39 -5.22
CA SER A 82 -4.91 -19.21 -4.03
C SER A 82 -3.42 -19.35 -4.33
N GLU A 83 -3.09 -20.27 -5.23
CA GLU A 83 -1.74 -20.56 -5.68
C GLU A 83 -1.17 -19.40 -6.51
N ALA A 84 -1.98 -18.80 -7.38
CA ALA A 84 -1.57 -17.63 -8.16
C ALA A 84 -1.34 -16.42 -7.25
N PHE A 85 -2.17 -16.23 -6.22
CA PHE A 85 -1.98 -15.17 -5.23
C PHE A 85 -0.73 -15.39 -4.38
N ALA A 86 -0.54 -16.61 -3.88
CA ALA A 86 0.68 -17.00 -3.17
C ALA A 86 1.94 -16.78 -4.02
N SER A 87 1.87 -17.06 -5.32
CA SER A 87 2.98 -16.79 -6.25
C SER A 87 3.33 -15.30 -6.30
N GLU A 88 2.35 -14.39 -6.38
CA GLU A 88 2.63 -12.94 -6.35
C GLU A 88 3.26 -12.49 -5.03
N LEU A 89 2.83 -13.06 -3.90
CA LEU A 89 3.41 -12.79 -2.58
C LEU A 89 4.87 -13.27 -2.49
N VAL A 90 5.18 -14.44 -3.05
CA VAL A 90 6.56 -14.96 -3.07
C VAL A 90 7.45 -14.05 -3.90
N LYS A 91 7.03 -13.65 -5.11
CA LYS A 91 7.81 -12.72 -5.95
C LYS A 91 8.10 -11.41 -5.20
N MET A 92 7.09 -10.84 -4.56
CA MET A 92 7.21 -9.64 -3.76
C MET A 92 8.24 -9.81 -2.64
N HIS A 93 8.10 -10.84 -1.81
CA HIS A 93 8.98 -11.02 -0.64
C HIS A 93 10.39 -11.51 -0.99
N LEU A 94 10.61 -12.05 -2.19
CA LEU A 94 11.97 -12.37 -2.68
C LEU A 94 12.73 -11.12 -3.17
N HIS A 95 12.05 -9.98 -3.31
CA HIS A 95 12.69 -8.73 -3.65
C HIS A 95 13.25 -8.06 -2.38
N GLU A 96 14.57 -8.12 -2.23
CA GLU A 96 15.27 -7.65 -1.03
C GLU A 96 15.95 -6.29 -1.24
N ALA A 97 16.20 -5.59 -0.13
CA ALA A 97 17.01 -4.38 -0.09
C ALA A 97 18.06 -4.44 1.03
N ASN A 98 18.95 -3.45 1.06
CA ASN A 98 19.97 -3.34 2.11
C ASN A 98 19.43 -2.76 3.41
N ASP A 99 18.42 -1.90 3.32
CA ASP A 99 17.87 -1.15 4.46
C ASP A 99 16.35 -1.37 4.56
N PHE A 100 15.82 -1.37 5.79
CA PHE A 100 14.39 -1.28 6.06
C PHE A 100 13.87 0.12 5.80
N GLY A 101 12.59 0.20 5.44
CA GLY A 101 11.90 1.43 5.08
C GLY A 101 12.17 1.85 3.63
N LEU A 102 12.12 3.16 3.40
CA LEU A 102 12.45 3.84 2.14
C LEU A 102 12.93 5.27 2.45
N LYS A 103 13.56 5.90 1.48
CA LYS A 103 13.92 7.33 1.54
C LYS A 103 12.71 8.26 1.49
N GLU A 104 11.63 7.83 0.86
CA GLU A 104 10.40 8.60 0.69
C GLU A 104 9.33 8.18 1.71
N ASP A 105 8.65 9.18 2.26
CA ASP A 105 7.46 9.01 3.10
C ASP A 105 6.26 8.60 2.25
N HIS A 106 5.33 7.83 2.81
CA HIS A 106 4.13 7.38 2.10
C HIS A 106 2.85 7.73 2.84
N TYR A 107 1.71 7.27 2.33
CA TYR A 107 0.42 7.43 2.96
C TYR A 107 -0.30 6.09 3.06
N ILE A 108 -1.02 5.88 4.17
CA ILE A 108 -2.08 4.88 4.27
C ILE A 108 -3.41 5.62 4.41
N GLY A 109 -4.20 5.62 3.33
CA GLY A 109 -5.28 6.59 3.17
C GLY A 109 -4.73 8.03 3.28
N ARG A 110 -5.14 8.77 4.30
CA ARG A 110 -4.70 10.16 4.56
C ARG A 110 -3.58 10.29 5.58
N VAL A 111 -3.19 9.19 6.21
CA VAL A 111 -2.23 9.20 7.30
C VAL A 111 -0.84 9.06 6.72
N GLU A 112 -0.02 10.10 6.91
CA GLU A 112 1.39 10.07 6.56
C GLU A 112 2.09 8.96 7.35
N GLN A 113 2.80 8.11 6.61
CA GLN A 113 3.68 7.07 7.09
C GLN A 113 5.10 7.57 6.86
N PRO A 114 5.69 8.26 7.85
CA PRO A 114 7.06 8.69 7.73
C PRO A 114 7.94 7.45 7.59
N ASN A 115 8.98 7.62 6.80
CA ASN A 115 9.90 6.57 6.44
C ASN A 115 11.31 7.00 6.86
N GLY A 116 12.29 6.37 6.25
CA GLY A 116 13.72 6.48 6.54
C GLY A 116 14.38 5.13 6.29
N THR A 117 15.68 5.14 6.06
CA THR A 117 16.49 3.94 5.91
C THR A 117 17.03 3.50 7.26
N TYR A 118 16.81 2.25 7.62
CA TYR A 118 17.22 1.66 8.90
C TYR A 118 17.92 0.32 8.67
N ASP A 119 18.90 0.01 9.50
CA ASP A 119 19.61 -1.27 9.52
C ASP A 119 18.93 -2.32 10.43
N SER A 120 17.95 -1.92 11.25
CA SER A 120 17.12 -2.80 12.07
C SER A 120 15.63 -2.56 11.86
N TRP A 121 14.92 -3.64 11.55
CA TRP A 121 13.47 -3.72 11.49
C TRP A 121 12.82 -3.33 12.80
N ILE A 122 13.33 -3.85 13.93
CA ILE A 122 12.77 -3.53 15.26
C ILE A 122 12.82 -2.02 15.50
N CYS A 123 13.94 -1.37 15.20
CA CYS A 123 14.07 0.08 15.31
C CYS A 123 13.12 0.81 14.37
N PHE A 124 13.06 0.41 13.10
CA PHE A 124 12.16 0.99 12.11
C PHE A 124 10.68 0.88 12.52
N PHE A 125 10.23 -0.34 12.86
CA PHE A 125 8.85 -0.63 13.20
C PHE A 125 8.42 0.12 14.48
N ARG A 126 9.30 0.20 15.48
CA ARG A 126 9.08 1.00 16.69
C ARG A 126 8.88 2.47 16.34
N GLU A 127 9.86 3.08 15.69
CA GLU A 127 9.94 4.53 15.51
C GLU A 127 8.97 5.04 14.43
N LYS A 128 8.84 4.31 13.33
CA LYS A 128 8.14 4.75 12.11
C LYS A 128 6.76 4.14 11.92
N ARG A 129 6.35 3.16 12.74
CA ARG A 129 5.00 2.59 12.71
C ARG A 129 4.30 2.77 14.04
N ILE A 130 4.76 2.13 15.11
CA ILE A 130 4.06 2.13 16.40
C ILE A 130 4.04 3.52 17.05
N LEU A 131 5.20 4.17 17.18
CA LEU A 131 5.30 5.46 17.88
C LEU A 131 4.63 6.61 17.11
N VAL A 132 4.66 6.59 15.78
CA VAL A 132 3.92 7.54 14.93
C VAL A 132 2.42 7.43 15.18
N GLN A 133 1.87 6.22 15.09
CA GLN A 133 0.43 6.00 15.32
C GLN A 133 0.03 6.40 16.75
N LYS A 134 0.86 6.07 17.76
CA LYS A 134 0.65 6.52 19.14
C LYS A 134 0.58 8.05 19.21
N GLN A 135 1.53 8.76 18.60
CA GLN A 135 1.56 10.24 18.62
C GLN A 135 0.34 10.84 17.94
N LEU A 136 -0.09 10.30 16.80
CA LEU A 136 -1.30 10.75 16.09
C LEU A 136 -2.55 10.57 16.96
N LEU A 137 -2.71 9.39 17.56
CA LEU A 137 -3.85 9.09 18.43
C LEU A 137 -3.83 9.93 19.73
N MET A 138 -2.65 10.23 20.28
CA MET A 138 -2.51 11.15 21.41
C MET A 138 -2.96 12.57 21.03
N ARG A 139 -2.48 13.11 19.90
CA ARG A 139 -2.90 14.45 19.42
C ARG A 139 -4.40 14.53 19.15
N ALA A 140 -5.00 13.42 18.73
CA ALA A 140 -6.45 13.31 18.51
C ALA A 140 -7.25 13.03 19.80
N ASN A 141 -6.61 12.99 20.98
CA ASN A 141 -7.22 12.62 22.26
C ASN A 141 -7.99 11.28 22.21
N LYS A 142 -7.46 10.30 21.47
CA LYS A 142 -8.05 8.96 21.29
C LYS A 142 -7.45 7.89 22.20
N LEU A 143 -6.49 8.25 23.05
CA LEU A 143 -5.85 7.33 23.99
C LEU A 143 -6.04 7.80 25.43
N SER A 144 -6.37 6.84 26.30
CA SER A 144 -6.27 7.00 27.75
C SER A 144 -4.81 6.94 28.23
N GLU A 145 -4.56 7.47 29.41
CA GLU A 145 -3.23 7.38 30.06
C GLU A 145 -2.75 5.93 30.20
N LYS A 146 -3.67 5.01 30.55
CA LYS A 146 -3.37 3.58 30.61
C LYS A 146 -2.88 3.02 29.28
N GLN A 147 -3.54 3.37 28.17
CA GLN A 147 -3.13 2.92 26.83
C GLN A 147 -1.78 3.50 26.43
N ILE A 148 -1.49 4.74 26.79
CA ILE A 148 -0.18 5.37 26.52
C ILE A 148 0.92 4.59 27.25
N ILE A 149 0.74 4.28 28.53
CA ILE A 149 1.69 3.48 29.32
C ILE A 149 1.89 2.08 28.70
N GLN A 150 0.80 1.43 28.28
CA GLN A 150 0.86 0.12 27.63
C GLN A 150 1.62 0.17 26.29
N LEU A 151 1.37 1.18 25.45
CA LEU A 151 2.07 1.34 24.18
C LEU A 151 3.56 1.66 24.37
N ASN A 152 3.93 2.41 25.41
CA ASN A 152 5.34 2.62 25.76
C ASN A 152 6.00 1.28 26.12
N ARG A 153 5.39 0.52 27.04
CA ARG A 153 5.92 -0.80 27.44
C ARG A 153 6.02 -1.78 26.27
N LEU A 154 5.05 -1.78 25.36
CA LEU A 154 5.10 -2.57 24.14
C LEU A 154 6.28 -2.15 23.27
N SER A 155 6.39 -0.85 22.99
CA SER A 155 7.44 -0.28 22.13
C SER A 155 8.85 -0.56 22.67
N ASP A 156 9.03 -0.47 23.99
CA ASP A 156 10.33 -0.69 24.64
C ASP A 156 10.72 -2.18 24.73
N ARG A 157 9.75 -3.08 24.54
CA ARG A 157 9.98 -4.54 24.60
C ARG A 157 9.92 -5.22 23.25
N LEU A 158 9.87 -4.48 22.14
CA LEU A 158 9.77 -5.09 20.81
C LEU A 158 10.88 -6.10 20.54
N SER A 159 12.12 -5.82 20.98
CA SER A 159 13.25 -6.75 20.86
C SER A 159 13.08 -8.06 21.63
N ASP A 160 12.20 -8.10 22.65
CA ASP A 160 11.87 -9.32 23.39
C ASP A 160 10.73 -10.11 22.73
N LEU A 161 9.97 -9.46 21.83
CA LEU A 161 8.68 -9.93 21.33
C LEU A 161 8.74 -10.38 19.87
N ILE A 162 9.63 -9.81 19.08
CA ILE A 162 9.84 -10.16 17.67
C ILE A 162 11.33 -10.32 17.38
N GLU A 163 11.63 -11.20 16.43
CA GLU A 163 12.99 -11.41 15.95
C GLU A 163 13.32 -10.40 14.84
N GLU A 164 14.60 -10.09 14.70
CA GLU A 164 15.09 -9.30 13.57
C GLU A 164 15.13 -10.20 12.33
N PRO A 165 14.45 -9.84 11.23
CA PRO A 165 14.48 -10.65 10.01
C PRO A 165 15.88 -10.65 9.38
N ALA A 166 16.17 -11.71 8.62
CA ALA A 166 17.46 -11.86 7.94
C ALA A 166 17.74 -10.75 6.90
N SER A 167 16.70 -10.19 6.30
CA SER A 167 16.79 -9.19 5.24
C SER A 167 15.51 -8.34 5.16
N PRO A 168 15.61 -7.06 4.78
CA PRO A 168 14.47 -6.24 4.36
C PRO A 168 13.85 -6.78 3.06
N ARG A 169 12.54 -6.99 3.06
CA ARG A 169 11.80 -7.51 1.90
C ARG A 169 10.72 -6.55 1.48
N LEU A 170 10.48 -6.46 0.18
CA LEU A 170 9.42 -5.60 -0.34
C LEU A 170 8.07 -6.06 0.18
N LEU A 171 7.27 -5.11 0.67
CA LEU A 171 5.91 -5.31 1.15
C LEU A 171 4.95 -4.45 0.34
N HIS A 172 3.70 -4.91 0.22
CA HIS A 172 2.61 -4.10 -0.34
C HIS A 172 2.29 -2.86 0.53
N GLY A 173 2.42 -3.01 1.86
CA GLY A 173 2.20 -1.94 2.84
C GLY A 173 0.77 -1.80 3.36
N ASP A 174 -0.23 -2.18 2.55
CA ASP A 174 -1.65 -2.20 2.95
C ASP A 174 -2.40 -3.39 2.35
N LEU A 175 -1.92 -4.62 2.58
CA LEU A 175 -2.51 -5.81 1.95
C LEU A 175 -3.61 -6.42 2.83
N TRP A 176 -4.84 -6.35 2.33
CA TRP A 176 -6.04 -6.98 2.89
C TRP A 176 -6.99 -7.35 1.74
N SER A 177 -8.11 -8.01 2.01
CA SER A 177 -9.03 -8.52 0.97
C SER A 177 -9.64 -7.47 0.03
N GLY A 178 -9.51 -6.18 0.35
CA GLY A 178 -9.96 -5.06 -0.50
C GLY A 178 -8.90 -4.53 -1.47
N ASN A 179 -7.63 -4.88 -1.26
CA ASN A 179 -6.48 -4.34 -2.02
C ASN A 179 -5.86 -5.37 -2.97
N TRP A 180 -6.66 -6.33 -3.41
CA TRP A 180 -6.35 -7.18 -4.54
C TRP A 180 -7.62 -7.54 -5.29
N VAL A 181 -7.49 -7.73 -6.61
CA VAL A 181 -8.59 -8.07 -7.52
C VAL A 181 -8.14 -9.15 -8.50
N TYR A 182 -9.07 -9.88 -9.09
CA TYR A 182 -8.78 -10.82 -10.18
C TYR A 182 -9.10 -10.20 -11.53
N ASP A 183 -8.37 -10.59 -12.56
CA ASP A 183 -8.82 -10.40 -13.93
C ASP A 183 -9.83 -11.49 -14.35
N GLY A 184 -10.29 -11.42 -15.61
CA GLY A 184 -11.20 -12.40 -16.19
C GLY A 184 -10.64 -13.83 -16.30
N GLU A 185 -9.34 -14.02 -16.15
CA GLU A 185 -8.67 -15.34 -16.14
C GLU A 185 -8.46 -15.86 -14.70
N GLY A 186 -8.80 -15.08 -13.68
CA GLY A 186 -8.60 -15.43 -12.27
C GLY A 186 -7.18 -15.18 -11.78
N LEU A 187 -6.39 -14.37 -12.48
CA LEU A 187 -5.06 -13.97 -12.04
C LEU A 187 -5.15 -12.75 -11.11
N PRO A 188 -4.48 -12.77 -9.94
CA PRO A 188 -4.53 -11.67 -9.00
C PRO A 188 -3.67 -10.49 -9.46
N TYR A 189 -4.19 -9.30 -9.19
CA TYR A 189 -3.52 -8.02 -9.27
C TYR A 189 -3.59 -7.36 -7.89
N LEU A 190 -2.44 -6.88 -7.40
CA LEU A 190 -2.40 -6.06 -6.19
C LEU A 190 -2.69 -4.61 -6.54
N ILE A 191 -3.49 -3.94 -5.72
CA ILE A 191 -3.93 -2.55 -5.95
C ILE A 191 -3.77 -1.73 -4.67
N ASP A 192 -3.69 -0.42 -4.83
CA ASP A 192 -3.64 0.56 -3.74
C ASP A 192 -2.44 0.35 -2.78
N PRO A 193 -1.20 0.16 -3.29
CA PRO A 193 -0.06 -0.10 -2.43
C PRO A 193 0.48 1.16 -1.75
N CYS A 194 1.10 0.96 -0.59
CA CYS A 194 2.01 1.90 0.06
C CYS A 194 3.33 1.19 0.38
N SER A 195 3.95 0.66 -0.69
CA SER A 195 5.00 -0.34 -0.60
C SER A 195 6.29 0.17 0.06
N PHE A 196 6.96 -0.66 0.85
CA PHE A 196 8.25 -0.35 1.47
C PHE A 196 8.98 -1.65 1.85
N TYR A 197 10.24 -1.56 2.26
CA TYR A 197 11.01 -2.73 2.70
C TYR A 197 10.83 -2.99 4.19
N GLY A 198 10.38 -4.19 4.55
CA GLY A 198 10.05 -4.54 5.94
C GLY A 198 10.11 -6.03 6.20
N ASP A 199 9.52 -6.45 7.31
CA ASP A 199 9.40 -7.86 7.68
C ASP A 199 8.03 -8.43 7.25
N PRO A 200 7.96 -9.40 6.32
CA PRO A 200 6.70 -9.93 5.80
C PRO A 200 5.67 -10.37 6.87
N PRO A 201 6.03 -11.16 7.90
CA PRO A 201 5.08 -11.61 8.93
C PRO A 201 4.37 -10.48 9.68
N THR A 202 4.93 -9.28 9.71
CA THR A 202 4.36 -8.16 10.47
C THR A 202 3.25 -7.37 9.76
N MET A 203 3.07 -7.56 8.45
CA MET A 203 2.21 -6.70 7.64
C MET A 203 1.08 -7.44 6.89
N TRP A 204 0.68 -8.62 7.37
CA TRP A 204 -0.58 -9.26 6.96
C TRP A 204 -1.74 -8.69 7.77
N ARG A 205 -2.81 -8.23 7.12
CA ARG A 205 -4.07 -7.82 7.75
C ARG A 205 -5.24 -8.68 7.31
#